data_AF-A0A2J8B2B3-F1
#
_entry.id   AF-A0A2J8B2B3-F1
#
_cell.length_a   1.000
_cell.length_b   1.000
_cell.length_c   1.000
_cell.angle_alpha   90.00
_cell.angle_beta   90.00
_cell.angle_gamma   90.00
#
_symmetry.space_group_name_H-M   'P 1'
#
loop_
_entity.id
_entity.type
_entity.pdbx_description
1 polymer ?
#
loop_
_entity_poly.entity_id
_entity_poly.type
_entity_poly.pdbx_seq_one_letter_code
_entity_poly.pdbx_strand_id
1 'polypeptide(L)'
;MQGITMNEMCELISHYHDAEFEYNGTTYVLQAEVNDNKTYLVIWDCTPEAAKCIAKHEIYVEGDIPQEVIDAVLSEKCFNGKSFLEIEKDVTVTVIY
;
A
#
# COMPACT_ATOMS: atom_id res chain seq x y z
N MET A 1 -4.42 4.04 -19.85
CA MET A 1 -3.52 4.56 -18.80
C MET A 1 -2.56 3.44 -18.46
N GLN A 2 -1.26 3.64 -18.64
CA GLN A 2 -0.28 2.67 -18.13
C GLN A 2 -0.26 2.88 -16.61
N GLY A 3 -0.53 1.83 -15.85
CA GLY A 3 -0.35 1.88 -14.40
C GLY A 3 1.10 2.24 -14.08
N ILE A 4 1.32 2.84 -12.92
CA ILE A 4 2.68 3.15 -12.46
C ILE A 4 3.43 1.86 -12.11
N THR A 5 4.75 1.89 -12.24
CA THR A 5 5.58 0.75 -11.84
C THR A 5 5.67 0.63 -10.32
N MET A 6 5.98 -0.58 -9.83
CA MET A 6 6.22 -0.85 -8.40
C MET A 6 7.24 0.11 -7.77
N ASN A 7 8.27 0.49 -8.53
CA ASN A 7 9.29 1.41 -8.06
C ASN A 7 8.72 2.82 -7.87
N GLU A 8 7.92 3.31 -8.81
CA GLU A 8 7.22 4.60 -8.69
C GLU A 8 6.22 4.58 -7.53
N MET A 9 5.52 3.46 -7.32
CA MET A 9 4.65 3.29 -6.16
C MET A 9 5.44 3.41 -4.86
N CYS A 10 6.57 2.71 -4.74
CA CYS A 10 7.43 2.79 -3.55
C CYS A 10 7.95 4.22 -3.32
N GLU A 11 8.35 4.93 -4.38
CA GLU A 11 8.78 6.33 -4.27
C GLU A 11 7.64 7.25 -3.79
N LEU A 12 6.42 7.07 -4.31
CA LEU A 12 5.24 7.83 -3.87
C LEU A 12 4.95 7.60 -2.39
N ILE A 13 4.89 6.32 -1.96
CA ILE A 13 4.64 5.96 -0.57
C ILE A 13 5.75 6.50 0.34
N SER A 14 7.02 6.43 -0.09
CA SER A 14 8.16 6.99 0.64
C SER A 14 7.93 8.47 0.99
N HIS A 15 7.29 9.21 0.10
CA HIS A 15 6.94 10.62 0.25
C HIS A 15 5.54 10.87 0.84
N TYR A 16 4.93 9.87 1.49
CA TYR A 16 3.60 9.97 2.09
C TYR A 16 2.45 10.24 1.10
N HIS A 17 2.64 9.90 -0.17
CA HIS A 17 1.54 9.89 -1.12
C HIS A 17 0.75 8.58 -1.02
N ASP A 18 -0.51 8.64 -1.46
CA ASP A 18 -1.39 7.49 -1.48
C ASP A 18 -1.30 6.76 -2.83
N ALA A 19 -1.35 5.44 -2.79
CA ALA A 19 -1.39 4.60 -3.97
C ALA A 19 -2.62 3.70 -3.93
N GLU A 20 -3.43 3.76 -4.98
CA GLU A 20 -4.55 2.85 -5.16
C GLU A 20 -4.15 1.75 -6.13
N PHE A 21 -4.68 0.55 -5.93
CA PHE A 21 -4.48 -0.52 -6.87
C PHE A 21 -5.66 -1.48 -6.88
N GLU A 22 -5.95 -2.04 -8.05
CA GLU A 22 -6.98 -3.05 -8.20
C GLU A 22 -6.34 -4.43 -8.32
N TYR A 23 -6.82 -5.37 -7.52
CA TYR A 23 -6.48 -6.79 -7.61
C TYR A 23 -7.74 -7.63 -7.57
N ASN A 24 -7.91 -8.53 -8.55
CA ASN A 24 -9.02 -9.48 -8.58
C ASN A 24 -10.41 -8.82 -8.46
N GLY A 25 -10.57 -7.63 -9.05
CA GLY A 25 -11.82 -6.83 -8.99
C GLY A 25 -12.09 -6.18 -7.63
N THR A 26 -11.10 -6.17 -6.73
CA THR A 26 -11.15 -5.46 -5.46
C THR A 26 -10.15 -4.31 -5.48
N THR A 27 -10.60 -3.13 -5.09
CA THR A 27 -9.76 -1.94 -4.96
C THR A 27 -9.10 -1.93 -3.59
N TYR A 28 -7.81 -1.61 -3.55
CA TYR A 28 -7.02 -1.46 -2.35
C TYR A 28 -6.33 -0.11 -2.35
N VAL A 29 -6.14 0.46 -1.17
CA VAL A 29 -5.47 1.76 -1.00
C VAL A 29 -4.34 1.59 0.01
N LEU A 30 -3.12 1.87 -0.43
CA LEU A 30 -1.94 1.98 0.41
C LEU A 30 -1.71 3.45 0.73
N GLN A 31 -1.79 3.81 2.01
CA GLN A 31 -1.65 5.18 2.47
C GLN A 31 -0.90 5.23 3.80
N ALA A 32 -0.28 6.37 4.09
CA ALA A 32 0.36 6.62 5.38
C ALA A 32 -0.61 7.36 6.31
N GLU A 33 -0.96 6.74 7.44
CA GLU A 33 -1.83 7.35 8.46
C GLU A 33 -1.04 7.81 9.68
N VAL A 34 -1.28 9.04 10.13
CA VAL A 34 -0.70 9.56 11.38
C VAL A 34 -1.71 9.36 12.50
N ASN A 35 -1.34 8.60 13.52
CA ASN A 35 -2.17 8.33 14.68
C ASN A 35 -1.36 8.40 15.98
N ASP A 36 -1.82 9.18 16.96
CA ASP A 36 -1.19 9.33 18.28
C ASP A 36 0.33 9.63 18.22
N ASN A 37 0.71 10.59 17.36
CA ASN A 37 2.10 11.02 17.16
C ASN A 37 3.03 9.97 16.53
N LYS A 38 2.46 8.89 15.98
CA LYS A 38 3.16 7.86 15.21
C LYS A 38 2.57 7.76 13.82
N THR A 39 3.40 7.46 12.83
CA THR A 39 2.93 7.19 11.48
C THR A 39 2.83 5.68 11.28
N TYR A 40 1.80 5.25 10.56
CA TYR A 40 1.59 3.87 10.17
C TYR A 40 1.38 3.79 8.67
N LEU A 41 2.04 2.85 8.00
CA LEU A 41 1.73 2.49 6.63
C LEU A 41 0.62 1.44 6.65
N VAL A 42 -0.50 1.73 6.01
CA VAL A 42 -1.71 0.88 6.05
C VAL A 42 -2.18 0.53 4.66
N ILE A 43 -2.66 -0.71 4.50
CA ILE A 43 -3.41 -1.13 3.32
C ILE A 43 -4.87 -1.29 3.72
N TRP A 44 -5.72 -0.54 3.03
CA TRP A 44 -7.16 -0.62 3.10
C TRP A 44 -7.69 -1.44 1.93
N ASP A 45 -8.47 -2.47 2.23
CA ASP A 45 -9.34 -3.15 1.29
C ASP A 45 -10.61 -2.31 1.15
N CYS A 46 -10.80 -1.69 -0.02
CA CYS A 46 -11.95 -0.86 -0.36
C CYS A 46 -13.05 -1.69 -1.03
N THR A 47 -13.30 -2.91 -0.54
CA THR A 47 -14.47 -3.67 -1.01
C THR A 47 -15.76 -2.89 -0.71
N PRO A 48 -16.76 -2.96 -1.62
CA PRO A 48 -18.02 -2.22 -1.49
C PRO A 48 -18.85 -2.61 -0.26
N GLU A 49 -18.54 -3.75 0.37
CA GLU A 49 -19.26 -4.23 1.56
C GLU A 49 -18.77 -3.58 2.86
N ALA A 50 -17.46 -3.32 3.01
CA ALA A 50 -16.89 -2.53 4.10
C ALA A 50 -15.39 -2.30 3.87
N ALA A 51 -14.93 -1.05 4.00
CA ALA A 51 -13.50 -0.76 3.99
C ALA A 51 -12.82 -1.44 5.20
N LYS A 52 -11.83 -2.29 4.96
CA LYS A 52 -11.13 -3.05 6.00
C LYS A 52 -9.63 -2.86 5.92
N CYS A 53 -9.01 -2.52 7.04
CA CYS A 53 -7.55 -2.52 7.14
C CYS A 53 -7.04 -3.96 7.12
N ILE A 54 -6.28 -4.33 6.08
CA ILE A 54 -5.71 -5.67 5.91
C ILE A 54 -4.23 -5.73 6.29
N ALA A 55 -3.52 -4.61 6.23
CA ALA A 55 -2.13 -4.49 6.63
C ALA A 55 -1.92 -3.18 7.38
N LYS A 56 -1.10 -3.20 8.45
CA LYS A 56 -0.73 -2.00 9.21
C LYS A 56 0.66 -2.16 9.82
N HIS A 57 1.58 -1.30 9.40
CA HIS A 57 2.94 -1.26 9.91
C HIS A 57 3.28 0.09 10.52
N GLU A 58 3.86 0.08 11.72
CA GLU A 58 4.36 1.29 12.38
C GLU A 58 5.66 1.76 11.71
N ILE A 59 5.74 3.06 11.43
CA ILE A 59 6.91 3.73 10.87
C ILE A 59 7.60 4.43 12.03
N TYR A 60 8.86 4.04 12.27
CA TYR A 60 9.66 4.50 13.41
C TYR A 60 10.55 5.70 13.09
N VAL A 61 10.56 6.17 11.84
CA VAL A 61 11.45 7.24 11.39
C VAL A 61 10.68 8.55 11.21
N GLU A 62 11.35 9.66 11.55
CA GLU A 62 10.89 11.00 11.25
C GLU A 62 11.41 11.41 9.86
N GLY A 63 10.51 11.68 8.91
CA GLY A 63 10.86 11.95 7.51
C GLY A 63 10.35 10.86 6.59
N ASP A 64 10.97 10.66 5.41
CA ASP A 64 10.52 9.67 4.43
C ASP A 64 10.41 8.23 4.96
N ILE A 65 9.40 7.51 4.47
CA ILE A 65 9.15 6.12 4.87
C ILE A 65 10.27 5.24 4.31
N PRO A 66 10.97 4.45 5.15
CA PRO A 66 12.10 3.67 4.68
C PRO A 66 11.58 2.52 3.83
N GLN A 67 12.29 2.25 2.75
CA GLN A 67 11.90 1.24 1.77
C GLN A 67 11.76 -0.17 2.39
N GLU A 68 12.48 -0.47 3.47
CA GLU A 68 12.34 -1.72 4.24
C GLU A 68 10.94 -1.89 4.85
N VAL A 69 10.30 -0.80 5.31
CA VAL A 69 8.93 -0.85 5.85
C VAL A 69 7.92 -1.04 4.74
N ILE A 70 8.14 -0.38 3.60
CA ILE A 70 7.30 -0.54 2.39
C ILE A 70 7.39 -1.99 1.90
N ASP A 71 8.60 -2.52 1.75
CA ASP A 71 8.83 -3.90 1.33
C ASP A 71 8.22 -4.90 2.31
N ALA A 72 8.31 -4.66 3.63
CA ALA A 72 7.66 -5.50 4.63
C ALA A 72 6.14 -5.55 4.45
N VAL A 73 5.50 -4.40 4.23
CA VAL A 73 4.05 -4.31 3.96
C VAL A 73 3.67 -4.99 2.65
N LEU A 74 4.46 -4.79 1.59
CA LEU A 74 4.19 -5.39 0.27
C LEU A 74 4.48 -6.89 0.25
N SER A 75 5.41 -7.37 1.07
CA SER A 75 5.68 -8.79 1.28
C SER A 75 4.65 -9.46 2.20
N GLU A 76 3.75 -8.71 2.82
CA GLU A 76 2.74 -9.25 3.71
C GLU A 76 1.68 -10.03 2.91
N LYS A 77 1.33 -11.24 3.38
CA LYS A 77 0.46 -12.18 2.66
C LYS A 77 -1.02 -11.88 2.84
N CYS A 78 -1.41 -10.63 2.61
CA CYS A 78 -2.76 -10.14 2.88
C CYS A 78 -3.74 -10.38 1.71
N PHE A 79 -3.25 -10.72 0.53
CA PHE A 79 -4.05 -10.93 -0.68
C PHE A 79 -4.35 -12.41 -0.89
N ASN A 80 -5.24 -12.97 -0.07
CA ASN A 80 -5.66 -14.37 -0.16
C ASN A 80 -4.49 -15.36 0.02
N GLY A 81 -3.55 -15.03 0.93
CA GLY A 81 -2.33 -15.81 1.18
C GLY A 81 -1.16 -15.51 0.24
N LYS A 82 -1.33 -14.57 -0.70
CA LYS A 82 -0.25 -14.02 -1.54
C LYS A 82 0.17 -12.64 -1.05
N SER A 83 1.43 -12.31 -1.32
CA SER A 83 2.00 -10.98 -1.13
C SER A 83 1.74 -10.07 -2.33
N PHE A 84 1.82 -8.75 -2.15
CA PHE A 84 1.71 -7.78 -3.25
C PHE A 84 2.77 -8.06 -4.34
N LEU A 85 4.01 -8.39 -3.92
CA LEU A 85 5.11 -8.78 -4.82
C LEU A 85 4.78 -9.99 -5.71
N GLU A 86 3.96 -10.91 -5.23
CA GLU A 86 3.54 -12.08 -6.03
C GLU A 86 2.43 -11.75 -7.01
N ILE A 87 1.62 -10.73 -6.71
CA ILE A 87 0.46 -10.32 -7.52
C ILE A 87 0.76 -9.08 -8.36
N GLU A 88 1.92 -8.44 -8.23
CA GLU A 88 2.26 -7.16 -8.87
C GLU A 88 2.02 -7.17 -10.40
N LYS A 89 2.13 -8.34 -11.03
CA LYS A 89 1.90 -8.54 -12.48
C LYS A 89 0.42 -8.56 -12.88
N ASP A 90 -0.43 -8.93 -11.94
CA ASP A 90 -1.89 -9.01 -12.07
C ASP A 90 -2.58 -7.78 -11.48
N VAL A 91 -1.83 -6.92 -10.78
CA VAL A 91 -2.31 -5.70 -10.16
C VAL A 91 -2.16 -4.52 -11.11
N THR A 92 -3.17 -3.66 -11.15
CA THR A 92 -3.06 -2.35 -11.81
C THR A 92 -3.03 -1.25 -10.76
N VAL A 93 -1.88 -0.58 -10.63
CA VAL A 93 -1.71 0.53 -9.69
C VAL A 93 -2.13 1.84 -10.37
N THR A 94 -2.99 2.57 -9.69
CA THR A 94 -3.50 3.88 -10.07
C THR A 94 -3.11 4.89 -9.00
N VAL A 95 -2.41 5.95 -9.37
CA VAL A 95 -2.07 7.03 -8.43
C VAL A 95 -3.30 7.88 -8.20
N ILE A 96 -3.62 8.14 -6.92
CA ILE A 96 -4.59 9.16 -6.55
C ILE A 96 -3.79 10.45 -6.24
N TYR A 97 -4.08 11.52 -6.97
CA TYR A 97 -3.45 12.85 -6.80
C TYR A 97 -4.19 13.69 -5.76
#